data_AF-A0A0G3G434-F1
#
_entry.id   AF-A0A0G3G434-F1
#
_cell.length_a   1.000
_cell.length_b   1.000
_cell.length_c   1.000
_cell.angle_alpha   90.00
_cell.angle_beta   90.00
_cell.angle_gamma   90.00
#
_symmetry.space_group_name_H-M   'P 1'
#
loop_
_entity.id
_entity.type
_entity.pdbx_description
1 polymer ?
#
loop_
_entity_poly.entity_id
_entity_poly.type
_entity_poly.pdbx_seq_one_letter_code
_entity_poly.pdbx_strand_id
1 'polypeptide(L)'
;MTGTDSREAPETTGATLEDAVEAIRAHMARAVAEEDWEELQELDRQTRALVERAFGADPVPLRDDSGAALRTALEDLARFYETSVQDLSLRRGEVAQQIRELKSGRKGTNAYETTRRHSMRTGPGHSAD
;
A
#
# COMPACT_ATOMS: atom_id res chain seq x y z
N MET A 1 52.55 0.52 26.10
CA MET A 1 51.51 1.49 26.47
C MET A 1 51.04 2.17 25.20
N THR A 2 50.02 1.60 24.56
CA THR A 2 49.32 2.23 23.42
C THR A 2 47.90 2.44 23.90
N GLY A 3 47.61 3.67 24.33
CA GLY A 3 46.26 4.13 24.63
C GLY A 3 45.54 4.34 23.32
N THR A 4 44.76 3.35 22.91
CA THR A 4 43.88 3.45 21.76
C THR A 4 42.66 4.26 22.19
N ASP A 5 42.69 5.53 21.80
CA ASP A 5 41.58 6.31 21.26
C ASP A 5 40.19 5.73 21.58
N SER A 6 39.59 6.24 22.65
CA SER A 6 38.16 6.10 22.93
C SER A 6 37.39 6.86 21.84
N ARG A 7 37.16 6.18 20.71
CA ARG A 7 36.15 6.59 19.75
C ARG A 7 34.80 6.33 20.40
N GLU A 8 34.29 7.34 21.10
CA GLU A 8 32.89 7.40 21.53
C GLU A 8 32.04 7.11 20.29
N ALA A 9 31.44 5.91 20.27
CA ALA A 9 30.36 5.62 19.35
C ALA A 9 29.26 6.64 19.62
N PRO A 10 28.63 7.24 18.60
CA PRO A 10 27.53 8.14 18.84
C PRO A 10 26.48 7.36 19.65
N GLU A 11 26.19 7.84 20.85
CA GLU A 11 25.11 7.34 21.67
C GLU A 11 23.83 7.46 20.83
N THR A 12 23.40 6.34 20.25
CA THR A 12 22.08 6.22 19.69
C THR A 12 21.15 6.41 20.87
N THR A 13 20.69 7.64 21.08
CA THR A 13 19.57 7.95 21.97
C THR A 13 18.51 6.91 21.64
N GLY A 14 18.23 5.99 22.58
CA GLY A 14 17.60 4.71 22.29
C GLY A 14 16.29 4.93 21.52
N ALA A 15 16.20 4.34 20.33
CA ALA A 15 15.05 4.53 19.44
C ALA A 15 13.75 4.36 20.22
N THR A 16 12.93 5.42 20.23
CA THR A 16 11.70 5.44 21.01
C THR A 16 10.56 4.80 20.23
N LEU A 17 9.45 4.50 20.92
CA LEU A 17 8.26 4.00 20.24
C LEU A 17 7.71 5.02 19.25
N GLU A 18 7.80 6.31 19.57
CA GLU A 18 7.43 7.40 18.66
C GLU A 18 8.27 7.39 17.39
N ASP A 19 9.59 7.19 17.50
CA ASP A 19 10.47 7.07 16.33
C ASP A 19 10.05 5.90 15.43
N ALA A 20 9.67 4.77 16.03
CA ALA A 20 9.19 3.60 15.30
C ALA A 20 7.86 3.86 14.59
N VAL A 21 6.91 4.55 15.24
CA VAL A 21 5.62 4.95 14.66
C VAL A 21 5.79 5.97 13.52
N GLU A 22 6.68 6.95 13.70
CA GLU A 22 7.00 7.94 12.68
C GLU A 22 7.66 7.28 11.46
N ALA A 23 8.61 6.37 11.69
CA ALA A 23 9.29 5.63 10.63
C ALA A 23 8.31 4.77 9.84
N ILE A 24 7.51 3.93 10.49
CA ILE A 24 6.59 3.03 9.79
C ILE A 24 5.57 3.79 8.96
N ARG A 25 5.06 4.93 9.46
CA ARG A 25 4.18 5.82 8.70
C ARG A 25 4.86 6.36 7.44
N ALA A 26 6.14 6.77 7.53
CA ALA A 26 6.89 7.22 6.37
C ALA A 26 7.12 6.11 5.34
N HIS A 27 7.40 4.88 5.78
CA HIS A 27 7.50 3.71 4.92
C HIS A 27 6.17 3.39 4.22
N MET A 28 5.05 3.43 4.95
CA MET A 28 3.73 3.22 4.36
C MET A 28 3.39 4.28 3.32
N ALA A 29 3.68 5.55 3.60
CA ALA A 29 3.47 6.64 2.65
C ALA A 29 4.28 6.44 1.35
N ARG A 30 5.51 5.93 1.48
CA ARG A 30 6.35 5.57 0.34
C ARG A 30 5.77 4.41 -0.45
N ALA A 31 5.38 3.31 0.21
CA ALA A 31 4.78 2.16 -0.45
C ALA A 31 3.48 2.53 -1.20
N VAL A 32 2.66 3.42 -0.63
CA VAL A 32 1.48 3.98 -1.32
C VAL A 32 1.89 4.77 -2.58
N ALA A 33 2.92 5.61 -2.50
CA ALA A 33 3.38 6.40 -3.63
C ALA A 33 4.01 5.55 -4.75
N GLU A 34 4.68 4.46 -4.39
CA GLU A 34 5.30 3.50 -5.30
C GLU A 34 4.33 2.42 -5.80
N GLU A 35 3.09 2.42 -5.32
CA GLU A 35 2.07 1.40 -5.59
C GLU A 35 2.50 -0.02 -5.19
N ASP A 36 3.37 -0.13 -4.19
CA ASP A 36 3.82 -1.40 -3.62
C ASP A 36 2.78 -1.93 -2.62
N TRP A 37 1.76 -2.59 -3.15
CA TRP A 37 0.65 -3.11 -2.37
C TRP A 37 1.01 -4.29 -1.47
N GLU A 38 2.06 -5.03 -1.81
CA GLU A 38 2.53 -6.17 -1.01
C GLU A 38 3.30 -5.67 0.22
N GLU A 39 4.23 -4.74 0.02
CA GLU A 39 4.94 -4.08 1.12
C GLU A 39 3.96 -3.35 2.03
N LEU A 40 2.96 -2.65 1.48
CA LEU A 40 1.96 -1.94 2.27
C LEU A 40 1.18 -2.86 3.23
N GLN A 41 0.87 -4.10 2.83
CA GLN A 41 0.21 -5.07 3.71
C GLN A 41 1.12 -5.56 4.85
N GLU A 42 2.40 -5.74 4.55
CA GLU A 42 3.38 -6.11 5.56
C GLU A 42 3.58 -4.99 6.59
N LEU A 43 3.74 -3.75 6.11
CA LEU A 43 3.84 -2.57 6.96
C LEU A 43 2.57 -2.38 7.81
N ASP A 44 1.38 -2.63 7.26
CA ASP A 44 0.14 -2.57 8.04
C ASP A 44 0.11 -3.60 9.19
N ARG A 45 0.64 -4.82 8.99
CA ARG A 45 0.78 -5.81 10.06
C ARG A 45 1.75 -5.35 11.15
N GLN A 46 2.90 -4.81 10.75
CA GLN A 46 3.90 -4.28 11.67
C GLN A 46 3.37 -3.09 12.47
N THR A 47 2.57 -2.23 11.84
CA THR A 47 1.90 -1.11 12.50
C THR A 47 0.94 -1.59 13.59
N ARG A 48 0.14 -2.64 13.33
CA ARG A 48 -0.73 -3.22 14.37
C ARG A 48 0.07 -3.72 15.57
N ALA A 49 1.19 -4.41 15.33
CA ALA A 49 2.06 -4.88 16.41
C ALA A 49 2.68 -3.72 17.22
N LEU A 50 3.04 -2.61 16.56
CA LEU A 50 3.53 -1.40 17.24
C LEU A 50 2.44 -0.75 18.10
N VAL A 51 1.21 -0.67 17.60
CA VAL A 51 0.06 -0.14 18.35
C VAL A 51 -0.27 -1.05 19.54
N GLU A 52 -0.30 -2.37 19.35
CA GLU A 52 -0.50 -3.33 20.45
C GLU A 52 0.58 -3.18 21.52
N ARG A 53 1.83 -2.97 21.11
CA ARG A 53 2.93 -2.70 22.03
C ARG A 53 2.77 -1.37 22.77
N ALA A 54 2.26 -0.33 22.12
CA ALA A 54 2.00 0.98 22.71
C ALA A 54 0.98 0.93 23.86
N PHE A 55 -0.03 0.06 23.72
CA PHE A 55 -1.08 -0.14 24.71
C PHE A 55 -0.87 -1.40 25.58
N GLY A 56 0.28 -2.05 25.43
CA GLY A 56 0.64 -3.26 26.14
C GLY A 56 1.02 -3.01 27.60
N ALA A 57 1.20 -4.10 28.35
CA ALA A 57 1.66 -4.03 29.73
C ALA A 57 3.19 -3.82 29.86
N ASP A 58 3.94 -4.07 28.78
CA ASP A 58 5.39 -3.98 28.76
C ASP A 58 5.85 -2.52 28.66
N PRO A 59 6.84 -2.11 29.48
CA PRO A 59 7.38 -0.77 29.40
C PRO A 59 8.09 -0.56 28.05
N VAL A 60 7.78 0.56 27.41
CA VAL A 60 8.39 0.99 26.14
C VAL A 60 9.22 2.25 26.36
N PRO A 61 10.36 2.40 25.66
CA PRO A 61 11.09 3.66 25.68
C PRO A 61 10.24 4.74 25.01
N LEU A 62 9.94 5.81 25.75
CA LEU A 62 9.19 6.98 25.28
C LEU A 62 10.10 8.19 25.19
N ARG A 63 9.76 9.10 24.28
CA ARG A 63 10.47 10.37 24.10
C ARG A 63 10.19 11.34 25.25
N ASP A 64 9.00 11.24 25.86
CA ASP A 64 8.60 12.05 27.02
C ASP A 64 7.76 11.25 28.03
N ASP A 65 7.89 11.58 29.31
CA ASP A 65 7.19 10.91 30.42
C ASP A 65 5.67 11.16 30.42
N SER A 66 5.19 12.18 29.70
CA SER A 66 3.77 12.52 29.64
C SER A 66 3.00 11.70 28.58
N GLY A 67 3.73 11.01 27.69
CA GLY A 67 3.19 10.29 26.54
C GLY A 67 2.55 11.22 25.50
N ALA A 68 2.85 12.52 25.54
CA ALA A 68 2.26 13.50 24.63
C ALA A 68 2.78 13.30 23.21
N ALA A 69 4.08 13.06 23.04
CA ALA A 69 4.68 12.78 21.73
C ALA A 69 4.11 11.49 21.13
N LEU A 70 3.94 10.44 21.95
CA LEU A 70 3.33 9.20 21.49
C LEU A 70 1.89 9.39 21.02
N ARG A 71 1.09 10.16 21.77
CA ARG A 71 -0.28 10.48 21.35
C ARG A 71 -0.28 11.20 20.00
N THR A 72 0.56 12.22 19.83
CA THR A 72 0.67 12.95 18.56
C THR A 72 1.10 12.03 17.41
N ALA A 73 2.09 11.17 17.63
CA ALA A 73 2.56 10.21 16.61
C ALA A 73 1.44 9.24 16.19
N LEU A 74 0.65 8.73 17.14
CA LEU A 74 -0.48 7.85 16.88
C LEU A 74 -1.66 8.57 16.20
N GLU A 75 -1.94 9.83 16.56
CA GLU A 75 -2.97 10.66 15.91
C GLU A 75 -2.62 10.93 14.44
N ASP A 76 -1.35 11.23 14.15
CA ASP A 76 -0.89 11.41 12.78
C ASP A 76 -0.94 10.10 11.98
N LEU A 77 -0.62 8.96 12.61
CA LEU A 77 -0.78 7.65 12.00
C LEU A 77 -2.26 7.36 11.67
N ALA A 78 -3.18 7.68 12.58
CA ALA A 78 -4.61 7.54 12.33
C ALA A 78 -5.07 8.41 11.15
N ARG A 79 -4.64 9.69 11.10
CA ARG A 79 -4.93 10.60 9.98
C ARG A 79 -4.40 10.07 8.65
N PHE A 80 -3.21 9.45 8.66
CA PHE A 80 -2.65 8.79 7.47
C PHE A 80 -3.55 7.65 6.98
N TYR A 81 -4.09 6.82 7.87
CA TYR A 81 -5.03 5.77 7.48
C TYR A 81 -6.34 6.34 6.94
N GLU A 82 -6.91 7.35 7.60
CA GLU A 82 -8.17 7.98 7.16
C GLU A 82 -8.08 8.54 5.74
N THR A 83 -6.94 9.15 5.40
CA THR A 83 -6.68 9.72 4.07
C THR A 83 -6.37 8.62 3.05
N SER A 84 -5.42 7.73 3.36
CA SER A 84 -4.98 6.68 2.45
C SER A 84 -6.09 5.68 2.09
N VAL A 85 -6.99 5.35 3.02
CA VAL A 85 -8.12 4.45 2.74
C VAL A 85 -9.10 5.04 1.72
N GLN A 86 -9.32 6.36 1.77
CA GLN A 86 -10.17 7.05 0.79
C GLN A 86 -9.52 7.00 -0.59
N ASP A 87 -8.24 7.34 -0.69
CA ASP A 87 -7.49 7.35 -1.94
C ASP A 87 -7.41 5.95 -2.57
N LEU A 88 -7.13 4.92 -1.77
CA LEU A 88 -7.10 3.52 -2.23
C LEU A 88 -8.49 3.04 -2.69
N SER A 89 -9.56 3.49 -2.03
CA SER A 89 -10.94 3.15 -2.42
C SER A 89 -11.32 3.77 -3.76
N LEU A 90 -10.90 5.02 -4.02
CA LEU A 90 -11.09 5.70 -5.30
C LEU A 90 -10.34 4.98 -6.42
N ARG A 91 -9.05 4.70 -6.23
CA ARG A 91 -8.21 3.95 -7.19
C ARG A 91 -8.79 2.57 -7.49
N ARG A 92 -9.30 1.85 -6.49
CA ARG A 92 -9.98 0.56 -6.69
C ARG A 92 -11.21 0.70 -7.59
N GLY A 93 -11.96 1.79 -7.46
CA GLY A 93 -13.10 2.11 -8.32
C GLY A 93 -12.71 2.32 -9.77
N GLU A 94 -11.63 3.09 -10.01
CA GLU A 94 -11.07 3.34 -11.33
C GLU A 94 -10.58 2.05 -12.00
N VAL A 95 -9.81 1.23 -11.29
CA VAL A 95 -9.33 -0.07 -11.80
C VAL A 95 -10.50 -1.00 -12.12
N ALA A 96 -11.53 -1.06 -11.27
CA ALA A 96 -12.72 -1.85 -11.53
C ALA A 96 -13.48 -1.36 -12.78
N GLN A 97 -13.50 -0.05 -13.02
CA GLN A 97 -14.05 0.52 -14.25
C GLN A 97 -13.22 0.13 -15.48
N GLN A 98 -11.90 0.28 -15.43
CA GLN A 98 -11.00 -0.11 -16.51
C GLN A 98 -11.12 -1.60 -16.86
N ILE A 99 -11.25 -2.48 -15.85
CA ILE A 99 -11.49 -3.92 -16.07
C ILE A 99 -12.82 -4.16 -16.79
N ARG A 100 -13.89 -3.41 -16.45
CA ARG A 100 -15.18 -3.52 -17.14
C ARG A 100 -15.08 -3.06 -18.59
N GLU A 101 -14.37 -1.97 -18.84
CA GLU A 101 -14.10 -1.43 -20.19
C GLU A 101 -13.26 -2.39 -21.03
N LEU A 102 -12.21 -2.99 -20.47
CA LEU A 102 -11.43 -4.03 -21.13
C LEU A 102 -12.29 -5.26 -21.47
N LYS A 103 -13.14 -5.69 -20.54
CA LYS A 103 -14.07 -6.82 -20.77
C LYS A 103 -15.11 -6.51 -21.84
N SER A 104 -15.65 -5.29 -21.88
CA SER A 104 -16.61 -4.88 -22.91
C SER A 104 -15.95 -4.71 -24.27
N GLY A 105 -14.77 -4.08 -24.33
CA GLY A 105 -13.96 -3.96 -25.54
C GLY A 105 -13.60 -5.32 -26.14
N ARG A 106 -13.19 -6.28 -25.30
CA ARG A 106 -12.92 -7.67 -25.72
C ARG A 106 -14.16 -8.40 -26.23
N LYS A 107 -15.34 -8.13 -25.67
CA LYS A 107 -16.61 -8.65 -26.23
C LYS A 107 -16.91 -8.03 -27.60
N GLY A 108 -16.63 -6.74 -27.78
CA GLY A 108 -16.77 -6.03 -29.05
C GLY A 108 -15.86 -6.58 -30.14
N THR A 109 -14.58 -6.80 -29.86
CA THR A 109 -13.63 -7.40 -30.82
C THR A 109 -13.98 -8.86 -31.14
N ASN A 110 -14.39 -9.66 -30.15
CA ASN A 110 -14.81 -11.05 -30.39
C ASN A 110 -16.12 -11.14 -31.21
N ALA A 111 -17.07 -10.24 -30.99
CA ALA A 111 -18.27 -10.12 -31.82
C ALA A 111 -17.90 -9.75 -33.26
N TYR A 112 -16.96 -8.81 -33.46
CA TYR A 112 -16.50 -8.42 -34.79
C TYR A 112 -15.76 -9.54 -35.53
N GLU A 113 -14.90 -10.30 -34.85
CA GLU A 113 -14.25 -11.49 -35.43
C GLU A 113 -15.26 -12.59 -35.78
N THR A 114 -16.25 -12.82 -34.93
CA THR A 114 -17.30 -13.82 -35.15
C THR A 114 -18.18 -13.44 -36.34
N THR A 115 -18.61 -12.18 -36.45
CA THR A 115 -19.38 -11.70 -37.60
C THR A 115 -18.55 -11.73 -38.89
N ARG A 116 -17.25 -11.39 -38.85
CA ARG A 116 -16.35 -11.49 -40.00
C ARG A 116 -16.14 -12.95 -40.46
N ARG A 117 -15.92 -13.89 -39.53
CA ARG A 117 -15.79 -15.32 -39.86
C ARG A 117 -17.09 -15.93 -40.38
N HIS A 118 -18.25 -15.53 -39.84
CA HIS A 118 -19.55 -16.00 -40.34
C HIS A 118 -19.93 -15.40 -41.69
N SER A 119 -19.68 -14.10 -41.93
CA SER A 119 -19.91 -13.47 -43.25
C SER A 119 -19.05 -14.07 -44.36
N MET A 120 -17.84 -14.55 -44.06
CA MET A 120 -17.00 -15.23 -45.06
C MET A 120 -17.38 -16.70 -45.31
N ARG A 121 -18.15 -17.33 -44.42
CA ARG A 121 -18.60 -18.73 -44.56
C ARG A 121 -19.96 -18.85 -45.27
N THR A 122 -20.75 -17.79 -45.30
CA THR A 122 -21.94 -17.65 -46.15
C THR A 122 -21.60 -16.84 -47.40
N GLY A 123 -20.62 -17.29 -48.18
CA GLY A 123 -20.51 -16.87 -49.58
C GLY A 123 -21.69 -17.45 -50.37
N PRO A 124 -22.21 -16.76 -51.40
CA PRO A 124 -23.41 -17.19 -52.10
C PRO A 124 -23.15 -18.54 -52.78
N GLY A 125 -23.82 -19.58 -52.28
CA GLY A 125 -23.94 -20.84 -53.01
C GLY A 125 -24.66 -20.55 -54.30
N HIS A 126 -23.89 -20.45 -55.38
CA HIS A 126 -24.39 -20.38 -56.74
C HIS A 126 -25.22 -21.64 -56.98
N SER A 127 -26.55 -21.48 -56.98
CA SER A 127 -27.47 -22.44 -57.57
C SER A 127 -27.12 -22.54 -59.05
N ALA A 128 -26.57 -23.68 -59.46
CA ALA A 128 -26.47 -24.06 -60.85
C ALA A 128 -27.25 -25.37 -61.02
N ASP A 129 -28.21 -25.31 -61.93
CA ASP A 129 -29.06 -26.39 -62.46
C ASP A 129 -28.32 -27.71 -62.72
#